data_AF-A0AAV9M7P4-F1
#
_entry.id   AF-A0AAV9M7P4-F1
#
_cell.length_a   1.000
_cell.length_b   1.000
_cell.length_c   1.000
_cell.angle_alpha   90.00
_cell.angle_beta   90.00
_cell.angle_gamma   90.00
#
_symmetry.space_group_name_H-M   'P 1'
#
loop_
_entity.id
_entity.type
_entity.pdbx_description
1 polymer ?
#
loop_
_entity_poly.entity_id
_entity_poly.type
_entity_poly.pdbx_seq_one_letter_code
_entity_poly.pdbx_strand_id
1 'polypeptide(L)' 'MEKSSVFLAGVDEDTRNQIIARTSFSVGEFRIKYLGLPLSPKKWMKIECWSVISKITQRIKVTYSK' A
#
# COMPACT_ATOMS: atom_id res chain seq x y z
N MET A 1 5.31 -17.40 1.83
CA MET A 1 5.60 -15.95 1.84
C MET A 1 5.32 -15.43 0.44
N GLU A 2 4.08 -15.05 0.18
CA GLU A 2 3.66 -14.60 -1.15
C GLU A 2 4.27 -13.21 -1.39
N LYS A 3 5.24 -13.13 -2.30
CA LYS A 3 6.03 -11.91 -2.57
C LYS A 3 5.22 -10.88 -3.37
N SER A 4 4.13 -11.30 -4.00
CA SER A 4 3.35 -10.48 -4.92
C SER A 4 1.88 -10.90 -4.89
N SER A 5 1.00 -9.93 -4.70
CA SER A 5 -0.44 -10.10 -4.72
C SER A 5 -1.04 -9.12 -5.72
N VAL A 6 -2.11 -9.53 -6.38
CA VAL A 6 -2.80 -8.76 -7.41
C VAL A 6 -4.01 -8.05 -6.80
N PHE A 7 -4.13 -6.74 -7.07
CA PHE A 7 -5.24 -5.91 -6.61
C PHE A 7 -6.07 -5.49 -7.81
N LEU A 8 -7.33 -5.91 -7.83
CA LEU A 8 -8.24 -5.69 -8.95
C LEU A 8 -9.41 -4.86 -8.45
N ALA A 9 -9.67 -3.72 -9.10
CA ALA A 9 -10.79 -2.84 -8.79
C ALA A 9 -11.49 -2.45 -10.10
N GLY A 10 -12.82 -2.51 -10.12
CA GLY A 10 -13.62 -2.11 -11.29
C GLY A 10 -13.50 -3.04 -12.51
N VAL A 11 -13.12 -4.30 -12.32
CA VAL A 11 -13.07 -5.31 -13.39
C VAL A 11 -14.22 -6.29 -13.27
N ASP A 12 -14.72 -6.76 -14.41
CA ASP A 12 -15.73 -7.81 -14.49
C ASP A 12 -15.19 -9.16 -13.97
N GLU A 13 -16.08 -10.04 -13.51
CA GLU A 13 -15.70 -11.33 -12.92
C GLU A 13 -14.98 -12.25 -13.92
N ASP A 14 -15.38 -12.23 -15.20
CA ASP A 14 -14.69 -13.00 -16.24
C ASP A 14 -13.26 -12.50 -16.43
N THR A 15 -13.11 -11.17 -16.50
CA THR A 15 -11.79 -10.53 -16.67
C THR A 15 -10.91 -10.79 -15.46
N ARG A 16 -11.49 -10.76 -14.25
CA ARG A 16 -10.81 -11.08 -12.99
C ARG A 16 -10.25 -12.50 -13.02
N ASN A 17 -11.07 -13.48 -13.42
CA ASN A 17 -10.66 -14.88 -13.50
C ASN A 17 -9.57 -15.10 -14.55
N GLN A 18 -9.65 -14.45 -15.70
CA GLN A 18 -8.60 -14.51 -16.72
C GLN A 18 -7.26 -13.94 -16.21
N ILE A 19 -7.28 -12.82 -15.47
CA ILE A 19 -6.06 -12.21 -14.92
C ILE A 19 -5.43 -13.12 -13.86
N ILE A 20 -6.25 -13.69 -12.96
CA ILE A 20 -5.75 -14.60 -11.91
C ILE A 20 -5.17 -15.86 -12.54
N ALA A 21 -5.86 -16.46 -13.53
CA ALA A 21 -5.39 -17.66 -14.21
C ALA A 21 -4.07 -17.44 -14.98
N ARG A 22 -3.84 -16.25 -15.52
CA ARG A 22 -2.60 -15.93 -16.26
C ARG A 22 -1.43 -15.55 -15.35
N THR A 23 -1.71 -14.93 -14.21
CA THR A 23 -0.67 -14.38 -13.33
C THR A 23 -0.30 -15.29 -12.17
N SER A 24 -1.17 -16.23 -11.80
CA SER A 24 -1.02 -17.12 -10.64
C SER A 24 -0.75 -16.39 -9.32
N PHE A 25 -1.07 -15.09 -9.25
CA PHE A 25 -0.93 -14.29 -8.04
C PHE A 25 -2.16 -14.43 -7.15
N SER A 26 -1.95 -14.42 -5.84
CA SER A 26 -3.05 -14.34 -4.88
C SER A 26 -3.74 -12.98 -4.99
N VAL A 27 -5.07 -12.97 -4.91
CA VAL A 27 -5.82 -11.71 -4.88
C VAL A 27 -5.62 -11.08 -3.51
N GLY A 28 -5.01 -9.90 -3.49
CA GLY A 28 -4.79 -9.14 -2.26
C GLY A 28 -6.04 -8.39 -1.82
N GLU A 29 -6.30 -8.34 -0.52
CA GLU A 29 -7.31 -7.45 0.05
C GLU A 29 -6.74 -6.03 0.21
N PHE A 30 -7.53 -5.01 -0.12
CA PHE A 30 -7.16 -3.60 -0.08
C PHE A 30 -6.93 -3.08 1.35
N ARG A 31 -5.82 -3.50 1.97
CA ARG A 31 -5.25 -3.00 3.22
C ARG A 31 -3.77 -2.65 3.04
N ILE A 32 -3.42 -2.17 1.84
CA ILE A 32 -2.06 -1.76 1.52
C ILE A 32 -1.73 -0.56 2.39
N LYS A 33 -0.58 -0.58 3.06
CA LYS A 33 -0.06 0.58 3.78
C LYS A 33 1.05 1.22 2.96
N TYR A 34 0.92 2.50 2.64
CA TYR A 34 1.99 3.30 2.06
C TYR A 34 2.55 4.25 3.13
N LEU A 35 3.87 4.20 3.36
CA LEU A 35 4.53 4.93 4.45
C LEU A 35 3.93 4.66 5.85
N GLY A 36 3.33 3.48 6.03
CA GLY A 36 2.65 3.08 7.27
C GLY A 36 1.26 3.66 7.46
N LEU A 37 0.71 4.37 6.46
CA LEU A 37 -0.68 4.82 6.42
C LEU A 37 -1.51 3.93 5.48
N PRO A 38 -2.80 3.71 5.75
CA PRO A 38 -3.66 3.00 4.80
C PRO A 38 -3.69 3.75 3.47
N LEU A 39 -3.30 3.06 2.39
CA LEU A 39 -3.37 3.56 1.02
C LEU A 39 -4.84 3.73 0.68
N SER A 40 -5.38 4.92 0.93
CA SER A 40 -6.76 5.27 0.63
C SER A 40 -6.79 6.16 -0.61
N PRO A 41 -7.77 6.02 -1.50
CA PRO A 41 -7.96 6.93 -2.63
C PRO A 41 -8.39 8.35 -2.21
N LYS A 42 -8.64 8.56 -0.91
CA LYS A 42 -8.98 9.87 -0.33
C LYS A 42 -7.73 10.71 -0.11
N LYS A 43 -7.85 12.02 -0.38
CA LYS A 43 -6.80 13.01 -0.08
C LYS A 43 -6.42 12.95 1.40
N TRP A 44 -5.13 12.90 1.69
CA TRP A 44 -4.64 12.85 3.06
C TRP A 44 -5.01 14.13 3.82
N MET A 45 -5.46 13.95 5.05
CA MET A 45 -5.67 15.05 5.97
C MET A 45 -4.33 15.51 6.55
N LYS A 46 -4.26 16.79 6.95
CA LYS A 46 -3.05 17.39 7.55
C LYS A 46 -2.52 16.57 8.75
N ILE A 47 -3.42 15.96 9.52
CA ILE A 47 -3.07 15.13 10.68
C ILE A 47 -2.36 13.81 10.30
N GLU A 48 -2.76 13.19 9.19
CA GLU A 48 -2.13 11.97 8.67
C GLU A 48 -0.69 12.28 8.20
N CYS A 49 -0.50 13.43 7.54
CA CYS A 49 0.82 13.89 7.10
C CYS A 49 1.76 14.14 8.27
N TRP A 50 1.27 14.65 9.41
CA TRP A 50 2.11 14.86 10.61
C TRP A 50 2.73 13.57 11.13
N SER A 51 1.99 12.46 11.11
CA SER A 51 2.51 11.15 11.52
C SER A 51 3.67 10.71 10.63
N VAL A 52 3.56 10.92 9.31
CA VAL A 52 4.61 10.60 8.33
C VAL A 52 5.83 11.51 8.51
N ILE A 53 5.61 12.81 8.66
CA ILE A 53 6.68 13.80 8.90
C ILE A 53 7.47 13.41 10.16
N SER A 54 6.79 13.10 11.26
CA SER A 54 7.43 12.68 12.51
C SER A 54 8.32 11.46 12.32
N LYS A 55 7.84 10.42 11.62
CA LYS A 55 8.63 9.21 11.31
C LYS A 55 9.87 9.52 10.46
N ILE A 56 9.73 10.40 9.45
CA ILE A 56 10.84 10.83 8.59
C ILE A 56 11.87 11.62 9.40
N THR A 57 11.43 12.62 10.16
CA THR A 57 12.30 13.43 11.01
C THR A 57 13.01 12.57 12.06
N GLN A 58 12.32 11.60 12.66
CA GLN A 58 12.92 10.66 13.60
C GLN A 58 14.01 9.81 12.92
N ARG A 59 13.74 9.26 11.73
CA ARG A 59 14.76 8.53 10.97
C ARG A 59 15.97 9.39 10.66
N ILE A 60 15.76 10.63 10.19
CA ILE A 60 16.86 11.56 9.93
C ILE A 60 17.66 11.81 11.21
N LYS A 61 17.03 12.18 12.31
CA LYS A 61 17.74 12.41 13.58
C LYS A 61 18.52 11.18 14.04
N VAL A 62 17.92 10.00 14.01
CA VAL A 62 18.60 8.75 14.43
C VAL A 62 19.76 8.38 13.51
N THR A 63 19.60 8.55 12.20
CA THR A 63 20.62 8.20 11.20
C THR A 63 21.77 9.21 11.15
N TYR A 64 21.51 10.50 11.40
CA TYR A 64 22.50 11.58 11.33
C TYR A 64 22.96 12.09 12.70
N SER A 65 22.51 11.52 13.83
CA SER A 65 23.07 11.74 15.18
C SER A 65 24.21 10.78 15.53
N LYS A 66 24.80 10.09 14.54
CA LYS A 66 26.05 9.35 14.69
C LYS A 66 27.20 10.13 14.08
#